data_AF-A0A6B1E003-F1
#
_entry.id   AF-A0A6B1E003-F1
#
_cell.length_a   1.000
_cell.length_b   1.000
_cell.length_c   1.000
_cell.angle_alpha   90.00
_cell.angle_beta   90.00
_cell.angle_gamma   90.00
#
_symmetry.space_group_name_H-M   'P 1'
#
loop_
_entity.id
_entity.type
_entity.pdbx_description
1 polymer ?
#
loop_
_entity_poly.entity_id
_entity_poly.type
_entity_poly.pdbx_seq_one_letter_code
_entity_poly.pdbx_strand_id
1 'polypeptide(L)'
;MQERALQHVTSLATITTIGDAPITWRMPFSQMRIDLTRSHRRAYLDGLLSDSTAIALVSRLNEQADATPQALRDWLRQDFRNCGTFTDQFEPHLEVLLRQGYPCELVLSRRPALVDYDNGARLGNLLLESADATLRLFFLWSRFPEDTHSFSLQLIGAHGKRVLGYDQVIDRKELQSFRVDASALPPGDYDARLIVYNYATRKSVPGTIIRSGLEFQREVDLGSVTLE
;
A
#
# COMPACT_ATOMS: atom_id res chain seq x y z
N MET A 1 36.54 2.74 39.94
CA MET A 1 36.48 3.94 39.08
C MET A 1 37.38 3.69 37.88
N GLN A 2 36.94 3.64 36.64
CA GLN A 2 35.73 4.11 36.01
C GLN A 2 35.19 3.05 35.03
N GLU A 3 33.86 2.97 35.01
CA GLU A 3 33.04 2.29 34.01
C GLU A 3 33.47 2.71 32.60
N ARG A 4 33.83 1.74 31.76
CA ARG A 4 33.79 1.94 30.30
C ARG A 4 32.32 1.94 29.90
N ALA A 5 31.77 3.15 29.89
CA ALA A 5 30.43 3.45 29.42
C ALA A 5 30.20 2.87 28.02
N LEU A 6 29.22 1.97 27.96
CA LEU A 6 28.30 1.69 26.87
C LEU A 6 28.65 2.30 25.50
N GLN A 7 28.98 1.40 24.57
CA GLN A 7 28.84 1.61 23.14
C GLN A 7 27.38 1.99 22.82
N HIS A 8 27.09 3.29 22.86
CA HIS A 8 25.85 3.86 22.35
C HIS A 8 25.91 3.87 20.82
N VAL A 9 25.53 2.76 20.19
CA VAL A 9 25.19 2.76 18.77
C VAL A 9 23.83 3.46 18.62
N THR A 10 23.86 4.78 18.56
CA THR A 10 22.74 5.60 18.09
C THR A 10 22.58 5.37 16.60
N SER A 11 21.65 4.50 16.26
CA SER A 11 21.30 4.25 14.87
C SER A 11 20.37 5.34 14.38
N LEU A 12 20.75 5.98 13.28
CA LEU A 12 19.91 6.94 12.59
C LEU A 12 19.17 6.20 11.46
N ALA A 13 17.89 5.90 11.66
CA ALA A 13 17.02 5.42 10.59
C ALA A 13 15.83 6.38 10.52
N THR A 14 15.60 6.98 9.35
CA THR A 14 14.38 7.76 9.14
C THR A 14 13.29 6.80 8.68
N ILE A 15 12.23 6.68 9.48
CA ILE A 15 11.00 5.96 9.10
C ILE A 15 10.12 6.97 8.38
N THR A 16 9.87 6.76 7.11
CA THR A 16 8.85 7.53 6.36
C THR A 16 7.67 6.62 6.06
N THR A 17 6.47 7.08 6.42
CA THR A 17 5.21 6.46 5.99
C THR A 17 4.89 6.94 4.59
N ILE A 18 4.54 6.02 3.69
CA ILE A 18 4.18 6.36 2.30
C ILE A 18 2.82 7.08 2.31
N GLY A 19 2.69 8.19 1.56
CA GLY A 19 1.43 8.91 1.36
C GLY A 19 1.38 9.73 0.05
N ASP A 20 0.14 9.99 -0.40
CA ASP A 20 -0.37 11.04 -1.32
C ASP A 20 0.20 11.31 -2.74
N ALA A 21 1.09 10.48 -3.29
CA ALA A 21 1.24 10.31 -4.74
C ALA A 21 1.82 8.92 -5.05
N PRO A 22 2.07 8.52 -6.32
CA PRO A 22 2.84 7.31 -6.59
C PRO A 22 4.27 7.54 -6.08
N ILE A 23 4.43 7.31 -4.78
CA ILE A 23 5.62 7.50 -3.97
C ILE A 23 6.19 8.93 -4.03
N THR A 24 5.46 9.93 -3.53
CA THR A 24 6.16 11.14 -3.02
C THR A 24 6.63 10.85 -1.61
N TRP A 25 7.93 10.65 -1.44
CA TRP A 25 8.57 10.71 -0.13
C TRP A 25 8.48 12.14 0.40
N ARG A 26 7.40 12.50 1.09
CA ARG A 26 7.47 13.65 1.99
C ARG A 26 8.36 13.21 3.14
N MET A 27 9.64 13.57 3.04
CA MET A 27 10.61 13.50 4.13
C MET A 27 10.57 14.85 4.88
N PRO A 28 9.59 15.15 5.75
CA PRO A 28 9.89 16.10 6.81
C PRO A 28 11.02 15.46 7.61
N PHE A 29 12.05 16.22 7.95
CA PHE A 29 13.25 15.73 8.65
C PHE A 29 12.96 15.23 10.08
N SER A 30 12.12 14.22 10.29
CA SER A 30 11.96 13.56 11.58
C SER A 30 13.07 12.52 11.74
N GLN A 31 14.25 12.99 12.14
CA GLN A 31 15.32 12.13 12.62
C GLN A 31 14.86 11.48 13.94
N MET A 32 14.25 10.31 13.88
CA MET A 32 13.92 9.56 15.09
C MET A 32 15.07 8.60 15.42
N ARG A 33 15.78 8.89 16.52
CA ARG A 33 16.75 7.94 17.09
C ARG A 33 16.00 6.82 17.79
N ILE A 34 16.09 5.61 17.24
CA ILE A 34 15.39 4.44 17.74
C ILE A 34 16.28 3.74 18.78
N ASP A 35 15.75 3.58 20.00
CA ASP A 35 16.38 2.82 21.08
C ASP A 35 15.40 1.76 21.57
N LEU A 36 15.58 0.53 21.06
CA LEU A 36 14.72 -0.61 21.38
C LEU A 36 14.99 -1.19 22.79
N THR A 37 16.05 -0.76 23.48
CA THR A 37 16.38 -1.23 24.82
C THR A 37 15.55 -0.56 25.91
N ARG A 38 14.93 0.59 25.60
CA ARG A 38 14.04 1.33 26.49
C ARG A 38 12.58 0.99 26.22
N SER A 39 11.93 0.33 27.16
CA SER A 39 10.53 -0.13 27.05
C SER A 39 9.54 0.96 26.61
N HIS A 40 9.64 2.19 27.15
CA HIS A 40 8.76 3.30 26.77
C HIS A 40 8.98 3.79 25.33
N ARG A 41 10.21 3.74 24.81
CA ARG A 41 10.50 4.12 23.41
C ARG A 41 10.03 3.04 22.44
N ARG A 42 10.17 1.77 22.83
CA ARG A 42 9.61 0.65 22.08
C ARG A 42 8.08 0.75 22.00
N ALA A 43 7.39 0.97 23.12
CA ALA A 43 5.93 1.13 23.15
C ALA A 43 5.45 2.34 22.31
N TYR A 44 6.21 3.44 22.31
CA TYR A 44 5.92 4.58 21.44
C TYR A 44 6.06 4.22 19.95
N LEU A 45 7.11 3.49 19.58
CA LEU A 45 7.30 3.00 18.21
C LEU A 45 6.24 1.98 17.81
N ASP A 46 5.86 1.06 18.70
CA ASP A 46 4.75 0.12 18.49
C ASP A 46 3.46 0.89 18.17
N GLY A 47 3.16 1.96 18.94
CA GLY A 47 2.00 2.82 18.70
C GLY A 47 2.09 3.66 17.42
N LEU A 48 3.29 4.09 17.01
CA LEU A 48 3.48 4.81 15.75
C LEU A 48 3.34 3.86 14.54
N LEU A 49 3.78 2.61 14.69
CA LEU A 49 3.78 1.62 13.63
C LEU A 49 2.48 0.82 13.56
N SER A 50 1.65 0.80 14.60
CA SER A 50 0.41 -0.01 14.64
C SER A 50 -0.49 0.24 13.44
N ASP A 51 -0.59 1.51 13.01
CA ASP A 51 -1.41 1.93 11.88
C ASP A 51 -0.59 2.12 10.58
N SER A 52 0.72 1.92 10.65
CA SER A 52 1.60 2.02 9.49
C SER A 52 1.47 0.79 8.60
N THR A 53 1.21 1.05 7.32
CA THR A 53 1.11 0.02 6.29
C THR A 53 2.46 -0.26 5.63
N ALA A 54 3.24 0.79 5.38
CA ALA A 54 4.54 0.70 4.75
C ALA A 54 5.52 1.60 5.48
N ILE A 55 6.77 1.15 5.54
CA ILE A 55 7.89 1.85 6.14
C ILE A 55 8.97 1.89 5.08
N ALA A 56 9.63 3.03 4.92
CA ALA A 56 10.97 3.01 4.37
C ALA A 56 12.01 3.39 5.37
N LEU A 57 13.12 2.68 5.30
CA LEU A 57 14.34 2.95 6.05
C LEU A 57 15.32 3.60 5.08
N VAL A 58 15.73 4.82 5.42
CA VAL A 58 16.68 5.61 4.63
C VAL A 58 18.04 5.62 5.35
N SER A 59 19.09 5.15 4.70
CA SER A 59 20.48 5.23 5.18
C SER A 59 21.40 5.91 4.15
N ARG A 60 22.42 6.66 4.60
CA ARG A 60 23.36 7.36 3.70
C ARG A 60 24.53 6.43 3.31
N LEU A 61 24.90 6.42 2.03
CA LEU A 61 25.90 5.51 1.46
C LEU A 61 27.33 5.65 2.02
N ASN A 62 27.68 6.79 2.62
CA ASN A 62 29.08 7.11 2.94
C ASN A 62 29.52 6.84 4.39
N GLU A 63 28.65 6.29 5.24
CA GLU A 63 29.04 5.92 6.60
C GLU A 63 28.68 4.45 6.86
N GLN A 64 29.69 3.57 6.97
CA GLN A 64 29.52 2.21 7.50
C GLN A 64 28.84 2.20 8.89
N ALA A 65 28.77 3.34 9.57
CA ALA A 65 28.08 3.57 10.84
C ALA A 65 26.56 3.79 10.72
N ASP A 66 26.04 4.07 9.51
CA ASP A 66 24.62 4.39 9.24
C ASP A 66 23.81 3.21 8.69
N ALA A 67 24.38 1.99 8.68
CA ALA A 67 23.60 0.80 8.37
C ALA A 67 22.50 0.62 9.42
N THR A 68 21.24 0.48 8.98
CA THR A 68 20.12 0.11 9.87
C THR A 68 20.55 -1.04 10.78
N PRO A 69 20.44 -0.94 12.12
CA PRO A 69 20.84 -2.02 13.01
C PRO A 69 20.10 -3.30 12.69
N GLN A 70 20.81 -4.42 12.80
CA GLN A 70 20.19 -5.73 12.61
C GLN A 70 19.02 -5.95 13.59
N ALA A 71 19.17 -5.53 14.85
CA ALA A 71 18.10 -5.63 15.84
C ALA A 71 16.84 -4.84 15.46
N LEU A 72 16.99 -3.69 14.79
CA LEU A 72 15.85 -2.91 14.30
C LEU A 72 15.18 -3.61 13.11
N ARG A 73 15.97 -4.15 12.17
CA ARG A 73 15.44 -4.94 11.06
C ARG A 73 14.69 -6.17 11.55
N ASP A 74 15.24 -6.90 12.51
CA ASP A 74 14.63 -8.11 13.05
C ASP A 74 13.34 -7.82 13.81
N TRP A 75 13.30 -6.70 14.55
CA TRP A 75 12.07 -6.25 15.21
C TRP A 75 11.00 -5.83 14.18
N LEU A 76 11.35 -5.04 13.16
CA LEU A 76 10.42 -4.66 12.09
C LEU A 76 9.90 -5.86 11.30
N ARG A 77 10.72 -6.91 11.13
CA ARG A 77 10.34 -8.14 10.41
C ARG A 77 9.23 -8.95 11.08
N GLN A 78 8.89 -8.64 12.34
CA GLN A 78 7.77 -9.27 13.03
C GLN A 78 6.43 -8.92 12.38
N ASP A 79 6.28 -7.66 11.95
CA ASP A 79 5.04 -7.13 11.39
C ASP A 79 5.15 -6.73 9.92
N PHE A 80 6.37 -6.58 9.40
CA PHE A 80 6.65 -6.12 8.05
C PHE A 80 7.53 -7.12 7.29
N ARG A 81 7.42 -7.12 5.97
CA ARG A 81 8.26 -7.88 5.04
C ARG A 81 9.06 -6.90 4.19
N ASN A 82 10.32 -7.23 3.91
CA ASN A 82 11.13 -6.44 3.00
C ASN A 82 10.68 -6.69 1.56
N CYS A 83 10.30 -5.61 0.87
CA CYS A 83 9.86 -5.62 -0.51
C CYS A 83 10.98 -5.23 -1.47
N GLY A 84 11.96 -4.45 -1.04
CA GLY A 84 13.10 -4.19 -1.88
C GLY A 84 14.04 -3.16 -1.28
N THR A 85 15.20 -3.10 -1.93
CA THR A 85 16.23 -2.14 -1.61
C THR A 85 16.55 -1.37 -2.88
N PHE A 86 16.43 -0.04 -2.80
CA PHE A 86 16.78 0.87 -3.87
C PHE A 86 18.10 1.55 -3.51
N THR A 87 19.00 1.61 -4.47
CA THR A 87 20.30 2.28 -4.31
C THR A 87 20.60 2.95 -5.64
N ASP A 88 20.67 4.27 -5.64
CA ASP A 88 21.25 5.03 -6.75
C ASP A 88 22.67 5.47 -6.33
N GLN A 89 23.59 5.55 -7.29
CA GLN A 89 25.01 5.80 -7.06
C GLN A 89 25.30 7.12 -6.33
N PHE A 90 24.31 8.01 -6.27
CA PHE A 90 24.37 9.31 -5.60
C PHE A 90 23.25 9.54 -4.56
N GLU A 91 22.37 8.56 -4.32
CA GLU A 91 21.19 8.72 -3.44
C GLU A 91 21.26 7.81 -2.20
N PRO A 92 20.51 8.11 -1.12
CA PRO A 92 20.44 7.21 0.03
C PRO A 92 20.00 5.80 -0.33
N HIS A 93 20.53 4.83 0.42
CA HIS A 93 20.04 3.47 0.41
C HIS A 93 18.66 3.42 1.07
N LEU A 94 17.68 2.89 0.34
CA LEU A 94 16.29 2.88 0.73
C LEU A 94 15.80 1.44 0.83
N GLU A 95 15.49 0.97 2.03
CA GLU A 95 14.84 -0.32 2.27
C GLU A 95 13.34 -0.11 2.47
N VAL A 96 12.51 -0.68 1.60
CA VAL A 96 11.05 -0.57 1.67
C VAL A 96 10.48 -1.83 2.32
N LEU A 97 9.81 -1.65 3.44
CA LEU A 97 9.12 -2.69 4.20
C LEU A 97 7.61 -2.47 4.11
N LEU A 98 6.86 -3.54 3.84
CA LEU A 98 5.40 -3.52 3.77
C LEU A 98 4.83 -4.44 4.85
N ARG A 99 3.72 -4.05 5.48
CA ARG A 99 3.08 -4.86 6.51
C ARG A 99 2.76 -6.26 5.96
N GLN A 100 2.98 -7.28 6.79
CA GLN A 100 2.68 -8.66 6.42
C GLN A 100 1.21 -8.80 6.01
N GLY A 101 0.94 -9.68 5.04
CA GLY A 101 -0.38 -9.85 4.44
C GLY A 101 -0.62 -9.04 3.17
N TYR A 102 0.20 -8.02 2.88
CA TYR A 102 0.10 -7.22 1.65
C TYR A 102 1.19 -7.58 0.63
N PRO A 103 0.86 -7.74 -0.67
CA PRO A 103 1.81 -8.00 -1.75
C PRO A 103 2.78 -6.84 -2.00
N CYS A 104 4.04 -7.14 -2.31
CA CYS A 104 5.11 -6.14 -2.44
C CYS A 104 4.96 -5.37 -3.75
N GLU A 105 4.35 -6.01 -4.72
CA GLU A 105 3.85 -5.48 -5.97
C GLU A 105 3.01 -4.21 -5.73
N LEU A 106 2.33 -4.06 -4.57
CA LEU A 106 1.59 -2.85 -4.25
C LEU A 106 2.44 -1.60 -4.14
N VAL A 107 3.70 -1.74 -3.73
CA VAL A 107 4.62 -0.60 -3.54
C VAL A 107 5.78 -0.59 -4.54
N LEU A 108 6.06 -1.73 -5.18
CA LEU A 108 7.14 -1.87 -6.15
C LEU A 108 6.68 -1.82 -7.61
N SER A 109 5.39 -2.02 -7.86
CA SER A 109 4.85 -2.07 -9.22
C SER A 109 5.11 -0.76 -9.95
N ARG A 110 5.79 -0.86 -11.10
CA ARG A 110 5.86 0.22 -12.12
C ARG A 110 4.55 0.38 -12.91
N ARG A 111 3.54 -0.43 -12.61
CA ARG A 111 2.20 -0.41 -13.20
C ARG A 111 1.18 0.02 -12.17
N PRO A 112 1.13 1.31 -11.79
CA PRO A 112 -0.01 1.79 -11.07
C PRO A 112 -1.11 2.07 -12.11
N ALA A 113 -2.25 1.40 -12.00
CA ALA A 113 -3.49 1.91 -12.57
C ALA A 113 -3.84 3.17 -11.76
N LEU A 114 -3.12 4.25 -12.06
CA LEU A 114 -3.34 5.54 -11.44
C LEU A 114 -4.64 6.09 -11.98
N VAL A 115 -5.62 6.22 -11.11
CA VAL A 115 -6.92 6.78 -11.45
C VAL A 115 -7.14 8.04 -10.63
N ASP A 116 -7.36 9.15 -11.32
CA ASP A 116 -7.84 10.40 -10.73
C ASP A 116 -9.36 10.45 -10.89
N TYR A 117 -10.09 10.44 -9.78
CA TYR A 117 -11.54 10.60 -9.76
C TYR A 117 -11.92 12.07 -9.66
N ASP A 118 -13.04 12.45 -10.28
CA ASP A 118 -13.50 13.84 -10.37
C ASP A 118 -13.86 14.45 -9.00
N ASN A 119 -14.12 13.62 -7.99
CA ASN A 119 -14.33 14.09 -6.61
C ASN A 119 -13.01 14.42 -5.89
N GLY A 120 -11.85 14.16 -6.50
CA GLY A 120 -10.52 14.39 -5.93
C GLY A 120 -9.86 13.12 -5.36
N ALA A 121 -10.59 12.01 -5.24
CA ALA A 121 -10.00 10.73 -4.85
C ALA A 121 -8.98 10.26 -5.89
N ARG A 122 -7.89 9.65 -5.42
CA ARG A 122 -6.88 9.05 -6.29
C ARG A 122 -6.64 7.61 -5.90
N LEU A 123 -6.82 6.69 -6.84
CA LEU A 123 -6.38 5.30 -6.71
C LEU A 123 -4.97 5.21 -7.26
N GLY A 124 -4.02 4.94 -6.37
CA GLY A 124 -2.60 4.78 -6.65
C GLY A 124 -2.30 3.46 -7.32
N ASN A 125 -2.45 2.37 -6.57
CA ASN A 125 -2.18 1.03 -7.05
C ASN A 125 -3.36 0.11 -6.74
N LEU A 126 -3.63 -0.79 -7.67
CA LEU A 126 -4.67 -1.80 -7.57
C LEU A 126 -4.03 -3.13 -7.91
N LEU A 127 -4.19 -4.09 -7.01
CA LEU A 127 -3.82 -5.48 -7.27
C LEU A 127 -5.02 -6.37 -7.03
N LEU A 128 -5.24 -7.26 -7.99
CA LEU A 128 -6.23 -8.33 -7.91
C LEU A 128 -5.47 -9.65 -8.04
N GLU A 129 -5.47 -10.44 -6.97
CA GLU A 129 -4.91 -11.80 -6.96
C GLU A 129 -6.05 -12.81 -6.86
N SER A 130 -5.89 -13.95 -7.51
CA SER A 130 -6.77 -15.11 -7.39
C SER A 130 -6.01 -16.24 -6.72
N ALA A 131 -6.57 -16.84 -5.68
CA ALA A 131 -6.05 -18.05 -5.05
C ALA A 131 -7.21 -18.81 -4.39
N ASP A 132 -7.29 -20.13 -4.60
CA ASP A 132 -8.26 -21.03 -3.96
C ASP A 132 -9.71 -20.51 -4.04
N ALA A 133 -10.13 -20.08 -5.24
CA ALA A 133 -11.42 -19.45 -5.51
C ALA A 133 -11.76 -18.23 -4.61
N THR A 134 -10.75 -17.59 -4.04
CA THR A 134 -10.84 -16.31 -3.35
C THR A 134 -10.10 -15.25 -4.15
N LEU A 135 -10.78 -14.15 -4.42
CA LEU A 135 -10.13 -12.96 -4.96
C LEU A 135 -9.65 -12.07 -3.82
N ARG A 136 -8.37 -11.70 -3.85
CA ARG A 136 -7.77 -10.75 -2.93
C ARG A 136 -7.59 -9.43 -3.67
N LEU A 137 -8.30 -8.41 -3.20
CA LEU A 137 -8.23 -7.06 -3.74
C LEU A 137 -7.40 -6.22 -2.81
N PHE A 138 -6.55 -5.40 -3.39
CA PHE A 138 -5.75 -4.44 -2.65
C PHE A 138 -5.84 -3.09 -3.34
N PHE A 139 -6.20 -2.07 -2.57
CA PHE A 139 -6.25 -0.70 -3.04
C PHE A 139 -5.34 0.18 -2.23
N LEU A 140 -4.59 1.02 -2.93
CA LEU A 140 -3.86 2.14 -2.36
C LEU A 140 -4.56 3.44 -2.77
N TRP A 141 -5.39 3.98 -1.89
CA TRP A 141 -6.06 5.26 -2.04
C TRP A 141 -5.18 6.41 -1.54
N SER A 142 -5.41 7.59 -2.13
CA SER A 142 -4.88 8.87 -1.68
C SER A 142 -5.93 9.96 -1.90
N ARG A 143 -5.83 11.07 -1.15
CA ARG A 143 -6.72 12.25 -1.26
C ARG A 143 -8.21 11.94 -1.28
N PHE A 144 -8.69 11.16 -0.32
CA PHE A 144 -10.07 10.71 -0.32
C PHE A 144 -11.05 11.76 0.27
N PRO A 145 -12.06 12.22 -0.48
CA PRO A 145 -13.09 13.13 0.00
C PRO A 145 -14.18 12.33 0.72
N GLU A 146 -14.13 12.34 2.05
CA GLU A 146 -15.22 11.94 2.97
C GLU A 146 -15.66 10.46 2.97
N ASP A 147 -16.29 10.03 4.07
CA ASP A 147 -16.75 8.65 4.34
C ASP A 147 -18.05 8.28 3.59
N THR A 148 -18.28 8.85 2.42
CA THR A 148 -19.57 8.75 1.68
C THR A 148 -19.50 7.88 0.42
N HIS A 149 -18.34 7.28 0.12
CA HIS A 149 -18.14 6.54 -1.11
C HIS A 149 -17.88 5.06 -0.86
N SER A 150 -18.30 4.27 -1.82
CA SER A 150 -18.09 2.83 -1.91
C SER A 150 -17.47 2.50 -3.25
N PHE A 151 -16.83 1.34 -3.33
CA PHE A 151 -16.49 0.73 -4.60
C PHE A 151 -17.35 -0.51 -4.84
N SER A 152 -17.55 -0.84 -6.11
CA SER A 152 -18.10 -2.11 -6.59
C SER A 152 -17.06 -2.77 -7.49
N LEU A 153 -16.51 -3.91 -7.08
CA LEU A 153 -15.81 -4.80 -8.01
C LEU A 153 -16.85 -5.64 -8.74
N GLN A 154 -16.75 -5.69 -10.07
CA GLN A 154 -17.59 -6.52 -10.92
C GLN A 154 -16.72 -7.48 -11.73
N LEU A 155 -17.11 -8.75 -11.76
CA LEU A 155 -16.56 -9.72 -12.70
C LEU A 155 -17.57 -9.96 -13.82
N ILE A 156 -17.09 -9.85 -15.05
CA ILE A 156 -17.85 -10.04 -16.27
C ILE A 156 -17.39 -11.36 -16.91
N GLY A 157 -18.33 -12.29 -17.11
CA GLY A 157 -18.03 -13.56 -17.77
C GLY A 157 -17.99 -13.45 -19.29
N ALA A 158 -17.67 -14.56 -19.97
CA ALA A 158 -17.48 -14.65 -21.42
C ALA A 158 -18.63 -14.12 -22.31
N HIS A 159 -19.84 -13.98 -21.76
CA HIS A 159 -21.01 -13.44 -22.46
C HIS A 159 -21.27 -11.96 -22.19
N GLY A 160 -20.31 -11.24 -21.60
CA GLY A 160 -20.47 -9.82 -21.24
C GLY A 160 -21.43 -9.59 -20.08
N LYS A 161 -21.88 -10.64 -19.39
CA LYS A 161 -22.79 -10.55 -18.24
C LYS A 161 -21.98 -10.48 -16.94
N ARG A 162 -22.41 -9.59 -16.05
CA ARG A 162 -21.91 -9.57 -14.67
C ARG A 162 -22.29 -10.86 -13.96
N VAL A 163 -21.28 -11.62 -13.54
CA VAL A 163 -21.44 -12.88 -12.80
C VAL A 163 -21.17 -12.72 -11.30
N LEU A 164 -20.41 -11.70 -10.91
CA LEU A 164 -20.14 -11.36 -9.53
C LEU A 164 -20.09 -9.84 -9.34
N GLY A 165 -20.58 -9.39 -8.18
CA GLY A 165 -20.51 -8.02 -7.72
C GLY A 165 -20.15 -8.01 -6.24
N TYR A 166 -19.17 -7.18 -5.86
CA TYR A 166 -18.72 -7.02 -4.49
C TYR A 166 -18.63 -5.55 -4.15
N ASP A 167 -19.43 -5.11 -3.18
CA ASP A 167 -19.56 -3.73 -2.78
C ASP A 167 -19.01 -3.52 -1.36
N GLN A 168 -18.16 -2.51 -1.19
CA GLN A 168 -17.63 -2.13 0.12
C GLN A 168 -17.48 -0.62 0.25
N VAL A 169 -17.59 -0.14 1.49
CA VAL A 169 -17.27 1.25 1.85
C VAL A 169 -15.78 1.46 1.70
N ILE A 170 -15.40 2.58 1.09
CA ILE A 170 -14.02 3.04 1.08
C ILE A 170 -13.80 3.76 2.40
N ASP A 171 -13.05 3.13 3.30
CA ASP A 171 -12.65 3.72 4.58
C ASP A 171 -11.52 4.76 4.39
N ARG A 172 -11.17 5.48 5.47
CA ARG A 172 -10.13 6.52 5.45
C ARG A 172 -8.69 5.98 5.37
N LYS A 173 -8.50 4.66 5.40
CA LYS A 173 -7.16 4.07 5.34
C LYS A 173 -6.69 4.12 3.89
N GLU A 174 -5.46 4.57 3.70
CA GLU A 174 -4.83 4.62 2.38
C GLU A 174 -4.69 3.23 1.78
N LEU A 175 -4.28 2.22 2.55
CA LEU A 175 -4.24 0.84 2.08
C LEU A 175 -5.39 0.01 2.64
N GLN A 176 -6.12 -0.64 1.74
CA GLN A 176 -7.20 -1.55 2.06
C GLN A 176 -6.98 -2.89 1.38
N SER A 177 -7.33 -3.97 2.07
CA SER A 177 -7.40 -5.31 1.49
C SER A 177 -8.76 -5.93 1.70
N PHE A 178 -9.29 -6.55 0.66
CA PHE A 178 -10.57 -7.25 0.70
C PHE A 178 -10.41 -8.68 0.22
N ARG A 179 -11.23 -9.57 0.78
CA ARG A 179 -11.40 -10.94 0.29
C ARG A 179 -12.80 -11.05 -0.29
N VAL A 180 -12.86 -11.50 -1.53
CA VAL A 180 -14.09 -11.68 -2.28
C VAL A 180 -14.22 -13.15 -2.57
N ASP A 181 -15.28 -13.75 -2.06
CA ASP A 181 -15.61 -15.15 -2.30
C ASP A 181 -16.05 -15.31 -3.75
N ALA A 182 -15.28 -16.08 -4.52
CA ALA A 182 -15.56 -16.43 -5.90
C ALA A 182 -15.79 -17.95 -6.05
N SER A 183 -16.01 -18.70 -4.96
CA SER A 183 -16.14 -20.16 -4.98
C SER A 183 -17.35 -20.68 -5.76
N ALA A 184 -18.34 -19.82 -5.98
CA ALA A 184 -19.53 -20.15 -6.76
C ALA A 184 -19.32 -19.96 -8.28
N LEU A 185 -18.21 -19.38 -8.71
CA LEU A 185 -17.90 -19.16 -10.12
C LEU A 185 -17.09 -20.34 -10.68
N PRO A 186 -17.36 -20.78 -11.93
CA PRO A 186 -16.54 -21.80 -12.56
C PRO A 186 -15.12 -21.27 -12.87
N PRO A 187 -14.11 -22.16 -12.99
CA PRO A 187 -12.80 -21.79 -13.49
C PRO A 187 -12.86 -21.13 -14.87
N GLY A 188 -11.98 -20.17 -15.13
CA GLY A 188 -11.90 -19.46 -16.40
C GLY A 188 -11.50 -17.99 -16.28
N ASP A 189 -11.48 -17.30 -17.42
CA ASP A 189 -11.12 -15.89 -17.51
C ASP A 189 -12.34 -14.99 -17.36
N TYR A 190 -12.19 -13.93 -16.57
CA TYR A 190 -13.21 -12.93 -16.29
C TYR A 190 -12.63 -11.54 -16.45
N ASP A 191 -13.40 -10.61 -17.02
CA ASP A 191 -13.00 -9.19 -17.02
C ASP A 191 -13.39 -8.55 -15.69
N ALA A 192 -12.45 -7.90 -15.04
CA ALA A 192 -12.65 -7.22 -13.78
C ALA A 192 -12.87 -5.72 -14.03
N ARG A 193 -13.94 -5.17 -13.45
CA ARG A 193 -14.27 -3.73 -13.53
C ARG A 193 -14.47 -3.16 -12.14
N LEU A 194 -14.02 -1.93 -11.94
CA LEU A 194 -14.21 -1.19 -10.69
C LEU A 194 -15.11 0.02 -10.93
N ILE A 195 -16.12 0.18 -10.08
CA ILE A 195 -16.96 1.37 -10.03
C ILE A 195 -16.76 2.03 -8.68
N VAL A 196 -16.42 3.31 -8.65
CA VAL A 196 -16.53 4.12 -7.42
C VAL A 196 -17.84 4.90 -7.48
N TYR A 197 -18.57 4.93 -6.37
CA TYR A 197 -19.86 5.60 -6.31
C TYR A 197 -20.13 6.17 -4.92
N ASN A 198 -20.95 7.21 -4.87
CA ASN A 198 -21.47 7.73 -3.61
C ASN A 198 -22.65 6.85 -3.16
N TYR A 199 -22.55 6.19 -2.00
CA TYR A 199 -23.57 5.20 -1.61
C TYR A 199 -24.91 5.83 -1.21
N ALA A 200 -24.92 7.11 -0.81
CA ALA A 200 -26.13 7.84 -0.46
C ALA A 200 -26.95 8.23 -1.71
N THR A 201 -26.27 8.71 -2.76
CA THR A 201 -26.93 9.16 -4.01
C THR A 201 -26.99 8.09 -5.09
N ARG A 202 -26.25 6.98 -4.93
CA ARG A 202 -26.07 5.91 -5.92
C ARG A 202 -25.48 6.37 -7.25
N LYS A 203 -24.87 7.56 -7.29
CA LYS A 203 -24.20 8.10 -8.48
C LYS A 203 -22.75 7.63 -8.53
N SER A 204 -22.33 7.13 -9.69
CA SER A 204 -20.93 6.81 -9.96
C SER A 204 -20.08 8.09 -9.99
N VAL A 205 -18.82 7.93 -9.61
CA VAL A 205 -17.81 8.98 -9.68
C VAL A 205 -16.97 8.74 -10.95
N PRO A 206 -17.04 9.65 -11.94
CA PRO A 206 -16.19 9.59 -13.13
C PRO A 206 -14.72 9.83 -12.77
N GLY A 207 -13.83 9.60 -13.74
CA GLY A 207 -12.42 9.90 -13.58
C GLY A 207 -11.59 9.67 -14.83
N THR A 208 -10.27 9.72 -14.64
CA THR A 208 -9.26 9.60 -15.68
C THR A 208 -8.17 8.61 -15.28
N ILE A 209 -7.79 7.72 -16.19
CA ILE A 209 -6.60 6.87 -16.04
C ILE A 209 -5.36 7.72 -16.39
N ILE A 210 -4.54 8.09 -15.40
CA ILE A 210 -3.46 9.08 -15.55
C ILE A 210 -2.48 8.70 -16.68
N ARG A 211 -2.11 7.42 -16.79
CA ARG A 211 -1.10 6.98 -17.77
C ARG A 211 -1.56 7.10 -19.21
N SER A 212 -2.84 6.80 -19.49
CA SER A 212 -3.40 6.84 -20.84
C SER A 212 -4.14 8.14 -21.15
N GLY A 213 -4.48 8.92 -20.12
CA GLY A 213 -5.40 10.05 -20.26
C GLY A 213 -6.84 9.64 -20.61
N LEU A 214 -7.16 8.35 -20.51
CA LEU A 214 -8.48 7.85 -20.86
C LEU A 214 -9.48 8.22 -19.77
N GLU A 215 -10.49 9.01 -20.15
CA GLU A 215 -11.62 9.34 -19.30
C GLU A 215 -12.65 8.18 -19.26
N PHE A 216 -13.27 7.99 -18.11
CA PHE A 216 -14.38 7.06 -17.94
C PHE A 216 -15.50 7.70 -17.12
N GLN A 217 -16.74 7.34 -17.44
CA GLN A 217 -17.93 7.95 -16.83
C GLN A 217 -18.48 7.16 -15.63
N ARG A 218 -18.13 5.88 -15.52
CA ARG A 218 -18.74 4.97 -14.54
C ARG A 218 -17.79 3.94 -13.98
N GLU A 219 -17.06 3.25 -14.85
CA GLU A 219 -16.24 2.11 -14.48
C GLU A 219 -14.87 2.18 -15.12
N VAL A 220 -13.88 1.68 -14.41
CA VAL A 220 -12.52 1.48 -14.90
C VAL A 220 -12.30 -0.02 -15.13
N ASP A 221 -11.75 -0.36 -16.28
CA ASP A 221 -11.33 -1.72 -16.61
C ASP A 221 -10.03 -2.04 -15.88
N LEU A 222 -10.04 -3.12 -15.10
CA LEU A 222 -8.90 -3.61 -14.35
C LEU A 222 -8.12 -4.69 -15.13
N GLY A 223 -8.63 -5.11 -16.29
CA GLY A 223 -8.14 -6.22 -17.08
C GLY A 223 -8.78 -7.56 -16.67
N SER A 224 -8.24 -8.64 -17.23
CA SER A 224 -8.77 -9.98 -17.00
C SER A 224 -8.12 -10.65 -15.78
N VAL A 225 -8.91 -11.44 -15.05
CA VAL A 225 -8.50 -12.32 -13.96
C VAL A 225 -8.88 -13.76 -14.29
N THR A 226 -7.94 -14.68 -14.06
CA THR A 226 -8.17 -16.11 -14.25
C THR A 226 -8.48 -16.75 -12.89
N LEU A 227 -9.62 -17.44 -12.80
CA LEU A 227 -9.96 -18.31 -11.67
C LEU A 227 -9.54 -19.73 -12.01
N GLU A 228 -8.77 -20.36 -11.10
CA GLU A 228 -8.29 -21.75 -11.21
C GLU A 228 -9.32 -22.77 -10.70
#